data_AF-A0A7J4J9P0-F1
#
_entry.id   AF-A0A7J4J9P0-F1
#
_cell.length_a   1.000
_cell.length_b   1.000
_cell.length_c   1.000
_cell.angle_alpha   90.00
_cell.angle_beta   90.00
_cell.angle_gamma   90.00
#
_symmetry.space_group_name_H-M   'P 1'
#
loop_
_entity.id
_entity.type
_entity.pdbx_description
1 polymer ?
#
loop_
_entity_poly.entity_id
_entity_poly.type
_entity_poly.pdbx_seq_one_letter_code
_entity_poly.pdbx_strand_id
1 'polypeptide(L)'
;MITQDFLTEFESCLLRSYGRACKKSDPTKTPTNFVTTVSSQHEFITAFMDTFTERRSILEGEIQKGGHRNPALLVEKIQRTVEAKIRTALIQKGNVIDTMVFQKMVRDLKWEIRTIFYE
;
A
#
# COMPACT_ATOMS: atom_id res chain seq x y z
N MET A 1 7.08 20.52 -3.58
CA MET A 1 5.72 20.38 -4.19
C MET A 1 5.48 18.92 -4.54
N ILE A 2 4.25 18.41 -4.46
CA ILE A 2 3.93 17.05 -4.94
C ILE A 2 3.60 17.09 -6.44
N THR A 3 4.14 16.16 -7.22
CA THR A 3 3.89 16.08 -8.67
C THR A 3 2.71 15.16 -8.98
N GLN A 4 2.04 15.39 -10.11
CA GLN A 4 1.00 14.48 -10.61
C GLN A 4 1.59 13.12 -11.01
N ASP A 5 2.84 13.12 -11.50
CA ASP A 5 3.58 11.90 -11.85
C ASP A 5 3.83 11.04 -10.62
N PHE A 6 4.27 11.65 -9.50
CA PHE A 6 4.38 10.97 -8.22
C PHE A 6 3.07 10.32 -7.79
N LEU A 7 1.94 11.06 -7.84
CA LEU A 7 0.63 10.56 -7.45
C LEU A 7 0.15 9.40 -8.33
N THR A 8 0.53 9.41 -9.60
CA THR A 8 0.20 8.37 -10.58
C THR A 8 1.04 7.11 -10.32
N GLU A 9 2.35 7.26 -10.12
CA GLU A 9 3.21 6.13 -9.80
C GLU A 9 2.88 5.53 -8.44
N PHE A 10 2.57 6.36 -7.44
CA PHE A 10 2.12 5.90 -6.12
C PHE A 10 0.85 5.03 -6.22
N GLU A 11 -0.16 5.48 -6.98
CA GLU A 11 -1.37 4.70 -7.21
C GLU A 11 -1.09 3.38 -7.95
N SER A 12 -0.28 3.42 -9.00
CA SER A 12 0.18 2.22 -9.73
C SER A 12 0.87 1.23 -8.81
N CYS A 13 1.74 1.71 -7.91
CA CYS A 13 2.42 0.88 -6.91
C CYS A 13 1.42 0.19 -5.99
N LEU A 14 0.46 0.92 -5.42
CA LEU A 14 -0.56 0.35 -4.54
C LEU A 14 -1.39 -0.73 -5.25
N LEU A 15 -1.84 -0.47 -6.47
CA LEU A 15 -2.64 -1.42 -7.26
C LEU A 15 -1.85 -2.70 -7.59
N ARG A 16 -0.57 -2.58 -7.94
CA ARG A 16 0.31 -3.73 -8.20
C ARG A 16 0.57 -4.54 -6.93
N SER A 17 0.85 -3.86 -5.81
CA SER A 17 1.05 -4.50 -4.52
C SER A 17 -0.19 -5.29 -4.09
N TYR A 18 -1.38 -4.71 -4.26
CA TYR A 18 -2.64 -5.40 -4.01
C TYR A 18 -2.80 -6.63 -4.90
N GLY A 19 -2.64 -6.48 -6.21
CA GLY A 19 -2.77 -7.59 -7.15
C GLY A 19 -1.81 -8.74 -6.85
N ARG A 20 -0.57 -8.47 -6.42
CA ARG A 20 0.39 -9.53 -6.04
C ARG A 20 0.03 -10.17 -4.70
N ALA A 21 -0.38 -9.37 -3.72
CA ALA A 21 -0.79 -9.87 -2.41
C ALA A 21 -2.02 -10.80 -2.54
N CYS A 22 -3.02 -10.42 -3.35
CA CYS A 22 -4.19 -11.24 -3.65
C CYS A 22 -3.85 -12.55 -4.37
N LYS A 23 -2.89 -12.54 -5.31
CA LYS A 23 -2.45 -13.75 -6.03
C LYS A 23 -1.70 -14.74 -5.14
N LYS A 24 -0.92 -14.25 -4.16
CA LYS A 24 -0.24 -15.12 -3.19
C LYS A 24 -1.19 -15.71 -2.15
N SER A 25 -2.30 -15.03 -1.87
CA SER A 25 -3.31 -15.50 -0.91
C SER A 25 -4.29 -16.54 -1.44
N ASP A 26 -4.27 -16.89 -2.74
CA ASP A 26 -5.25 -17.81 -3.32
C ASP A 26 -4.65 -18.93 -4.17
N PRO A 27 -4.61 -20.16 -3.61
CA PRO A 27 -4.66 -21.38 -4.39
C PRO A 27 -5.76 -22.30 -3.83
N THR A 28 -6.95 -22.36 -4.43
CA THR A 28 -7.88 -23.51 -4.35
C THR A 28 -8.44 -23.89 -2.95
N LYS A 29 -8.95 -22.96 -2.13
CA LYS A 29 -9.60 -23.33 -0.85
C LYS A 29 -11.12 -23.16 -0.83
N THR A 30 -11.79 -24.29 -1.00
CA THR A 30 -13.19 -24.60 -0.67
C THR A 30 -13.55 -24.13 0.75
N PRO A 31 -14.76 -23.61 0.99
CA PRO A 31 -15.14 -23.02 2.27
C PRO A 31 -15.66 -24.09 3.23
N THR A 32 -14.77 -24.76 3.94
CA THR A 32 -15.16 -25.52 5.13
C THR A 32 -14.18 -25.25 6.25
N ASN A 33 -14.67 -24.52 7.26
CA ASN A 33 -14.06 -24.22 8.56
C ASN A 33 -13.05 -23.06 8.60
N PHE A 34 -13.61 -21.86 8.76
CA PHE A 34 -12.91 -20.63 9.10
C PHE A 34 -12.70 -20.52 10.63
N VAL A 35 -11.66 -21.15 11.17
CA VAL A 35 -11.02 -20.73 12.44
C VAL A 35 -9.53 -21.07 12.37
N THR A 36 -8.68 -20.14 12.84
CA THR A 36 -7.22 -20.27 13.10
C THR A 36 -6.34 -20.46 11.86
N THR A 37 -5.61 -19.46 11.37
CA THR A 37 -4.36 -19.02 12.01
C THR A 37 -3.83 -17.73 11.33
N VAL A 38 -2.99 -17.02 12.05
CA VAL A 38 -2.23 -15.76 11.83
C VAL A 38 -1.60 -15.56 10.43
N SER A 39 -1.68 -16.55 9.55
CA SER A 39 -1.03 -16.61 8.24
C SER A 39 -1.59 -15.62 7.20
N SER A 40 -2.90 -15.41 7.08
CA SER A 40 -3.44 -14.65 5.94
C SER A 40 -3.18 -13.14 5.98
N GLN A 41 -3.34 -12.50 7.13
CA GLN A 41 -3.08 -11.05 7.26
C GLN A 41 -1.60 -10.73 7.12
N HIS A 42 -0.76 -11.49 7.83
CA HIS A 42 0.68 -11.26 7.81
C HIS A 42 1.26 -11.54 6.43
N GLU A 43 0.88 -12.64 5.77
CA GLU A 43 1.31 -12.96 4.41
C GLU A 43 0.85 -11.90 3.40
N PHE A 44 -0.39 -11.41 3.52
CA PHE A 44 -0.89 -10.33 2.68
C PHE A 44 -0.07 -9.05 2.86
N ILE A 45 0.13 -8.61 4.11
CA ILE A 45 0.89 -7.38 4.41
C ILE A 45 2.33 -7.52 3.90
N THR A 46 2.98 -8.65 4.16
CA THR A 46 4.35 -8.91 3.69
C THR A 46 4.41 -8.89 2.17
N ALA A 47 3.54 -9.62 1.47
CA ALA A 47 3.50 -9.62 0.01
C ALA A 47 3.20 -8.23 -0.59
N PHE A 48 2.34 -7.46 0.07
CA PHE A 48 2.00 -6.09 -0.32
C PHE A 48 3.21 -5.17 -0.16
N MET A 49 3.86 -5.19 1.00
CA MET A 49 4.98 -4.31 1.34
C MET A 49 6.25 -4.67 0.60
N ASP A 50 6.50 -5.95 0.30
CA ASP A 50 7.60 -6.39 -0.57
C ASP A 50 7.49 -5.72 -1.95
N THR A 51 6.31 -5.83 -2.57
CA THR A 51 6.03 -5.23 -3.89
C THR A 51 6.08 -3.70 -3.86
N PHE A 52 5.62 -3.11 -2.75
CA PHE A 52 5.67 -1.67 -2.58
C PHE A 52 7.12 -1.17 -2.44
N THR A 53 7.97 -1.96 -1.76
CA THR A 53 9.39 -1.64 -1.55
C THR A 53 10.21 -1.78 -2.82
N GLU A 54 9.87 -2.71 -3.72
CA GLU A 54 10.49 -2.81 -5.06
C GLU A 54 10.40 -1.51 -5.87
N ARG A 55 9.42 -0.65 -5.56
CA ARG A 55 9.17 0.62 -6.24
C ARG A 55 9.77 1.84 -5.53
N ARG A 56 10.46 1.63 -4.41
CA ARG A 56 11.02 2.69 -3.57
C ARG A 56 11.85 3.71 -4.36
N SER A 57 12.80 3.24 -5.17
CA SER A 57 13.70 4.11 -5.95
C SER A 57 12.96 4.99 -6.96
N ILE A 58 11.87 4.49 -7.55
CA ILE A 58 11.05 5.25 -8.50
C ILE A 58 10.32 6.37 -7.75
N LEU A 59 9.69 6.06 -6.62
CA LEU A 59 9.00 7.05 -5.80
C LEU A 59 9.98 8.12 -5.29
N GLU A 60 11.16 7.73 -4.83
CA GLU A 60 12.22 8.68 -4.41
C GLU A 60 12.61 9.62 -5.57
N GLY A 61 12.80 9.08 -6.78
CA GLY A 61 13.09 9.88 -7.98
C GLY A 61 11.99 10.88 -8.32
N GLU A 62 10.72 10.48 -8.23
CA GLU A 62 9.58 11.38 -8.48
C GLU A 62 9.47 12.48 -7.40
N ILE A 63 9.76 12.16 -6.14
CA ILE A 63 9.81 13.15 -5.07
C ILE A 63 10.95 14.14 -5.28
N GLN A 64 12.12 13.65 -5.74
CA GLN A 64 13.27 14.50 -6.05
C GLN A 64 12.97 15.47 -7.18
N LYS A 65 12.26 15.03 -8.23
CA LYS A 65 11.76 15.93 -9.31
C LYS A 65 10.86 17.05 -8.77
N GLY A 66 10.12 16.79 -7.70
CA GLY A 66 9.31 17.77 -6.98
C GLY A 66 10.10 18.79 -6.14
N GLY A 67 11.43 18.71 -6.13
CA GLY A 67 12.34 19.67 -5.48
C GLY A 67 12.56 19.44 -3.98
N HIS A 68 12.20 18.27 -3.45
CA HIS A 68 12.34 17.98 -2.03
C HIS A 68 13.77 17.60 -1.64
N ARG A 69 14.26 18.17 -0.54
CA ARG A 69 15.64 17.98 -0.07
C ARG A 69 15.92 16.59 0.49
N ASN A 70 14.90 15.91 1.05
CA ASN A 70 15.04 14.59 1.68
C ASN A 70 14.02 13.57 1.12
N PRO A 71 14.14 13.13 -0.15
CA PRO A 71 13.20 12.19 -0.76
C PRO A 71 13.06 10.87 0.00
N ALA A 72 14.16 10.32 0.48
CA ALA A 72 14.17 9.04 1.21
C ALA A 72 13.33 9.09 2.50
N LEU A 73 13.41 10.20 3.25
CA LEU A 73 12.61 10.39 4.47
C LEU A 73 11.11 10.48 4.15
N LEU A 74 10.76 11.16 3.06
CA LEU A 74 9.37 11.27 2.61
C LEU A 74 8.83 9.89 2.19
N VAL A 75 9.60 9.12 1.43
CA VAL A 75 9.20 7.74 1.06
C VAL A 75 9.05 6.84 2.27
N GLU A 76 9.92 6.97 3.27
CA GLU A 76 9.76 6.21 4.52
C GLU A 76 8.48 6.58 5.27
N LYS A 77 8.15 7.88 5.36
CA LYS A 77 6.86 8.32 5.93
C LYS A 77 5.68 7.75 5.15
N ILE A 78 5.71 7.82 3.82
CA ILE A 78 4.68 7.25 2.94
C ILE A 78 4.51 5.75 3.21
N GLN A 79 5.61 4.99 3.26
CA GLN A 79 5.60 3.55 3.52
C GLN A 79 4.90 3.21 4.85
N ARG A 80 5.26 3.93 5.92
CA ARG A 80 4.64 3.74 7.25
C ARG A 80 3.14 4.04 7.23
N THR A 81 2.72 5.12 6.56
CA THR A 81 1.30 5.48 6.42
C THR A 81 0.52 4.40 5.66
N VAL A 82 1.07 3.92 4.55
CA VAL A 82 0.46 2.84 3.75
C VAL A 82 0.32 1.57 4.57
N GLU A 83 1.38 1.12 5.24
CA GLU A 83 1.36 -0.10 6.04
C GLU A 83 0.33 0.00 7.17
N ALA A 84 0.29 1.12 7.89
CA ALA A 84 -0.68 1.36 8.95
C ALA A 84 -2.12 1.27 8.43
N LYS A 85 -2.40 1.90 7.27
CA LYS A 85 -3.74 1.90 6.67
C LYS A 85 -4.18 0.49 6.25
N ILE A 86 -3.29 -0.28 5.65
CA ILE A 86 -3.54 -1.68 5.27
C ILE A 86 -3.85 -2.53 6.51
N ARG A 87 -3.04 -2.39 7.57
CA ARG A 87 -3.24 -3.11 8.84
C ARG A 87 -4.60 -2.78 9.45
N THR A 88 -4.96 -1.50 9.52
CA THR A 88 -6.28 -1.08 10.03
C THR A 88 -7.42 -1.64 9.19
N ALA A 89 -7.31 -1.60 7.86
CA ALA A 89 -8.34 -2.13 6.97
C ALA A 89 -8.54 -3.64 7.16
N LEU A 90 -7.46 -4.42 7.30
CA LEU A 90 -7.53 -5.86 7.54
C LEU A 90 -8.17 -6.21 8.89
N ILE A 91 -7.86 -5.44 9.94
CA ILE A 91 -8.46 -5.61 11.27
C ILE A 91 -9.97 -5.34 11.21
N GLN A 92 -10.40 -4.26 10.55
CA GLN A 92 -11.80 -3.87 10.48
C GLN A 92 -12.66 -4.80 9.60
N LYS A 93 -12.06 -5.43 8.58
CA LYS A 93 -12.77 -6.24 7.57
C LYS A 93 -12.63 -7.75 7.76
N GLY A 94 -11.97 -8.20 8.82
CA GLY A 94 -11.87 -9.64 9.10
C GLY A 94 -10.92 -10.39 8.17
N ASN A 95 -9.73 -9.84 7.92
CA ASN A 95 -8.63 -10.43 7.13
C ASN A 95 -8.79 -10.38 5.60
N VAL A 96 -9.81 -9.69 5.07
CA VAL A 96 -10.01 -9.55 3.62
C VAL A 96 -10.21 -8.09 3.26
N ILE A 97 -9.45 -7.61 2.28
CA ILE A 97 -9.70 -6.30 1.65
C ILE A 97 -10.25 -6.59 0.25
N ASP A 98 -11.55 -6.38 0.06
CA ASP A 98 -12.14 -6.42 -1.28
C ASP A 98 -11.67 -5.25 -2.15
N THR A 99 -11.87 -5.36 -3.45
CA THR A 99 -11.39 -4.35 -4.42
C THR A 99 -12.02 -2.98 -4.21
N MET A 100 -13.28 -2.90 -3.77
CA MET A 100 -13.97 -1.63 -3.54
C MET A 100 -13.40 -0.90 -2.33
N VAL A 101 -13.14 -1.62 -1.24
CA VAL A 101 -12.47 -1.10 -0.04
C VAL A 101 -11.05 -0.69 -0.37
N PHE A 102 -10.32 -1.49 -1.15
CA PHE A 102 -8.97 -1.14 -1.58
C PHE A 102 -8.92 0.15 -2.40
N GLN A 103 -9.80 0.29 -3.40
CA GLN A 103 -9.87 1.51 -4.21
C GLN A 103 -10.25 2.75 -3.40
N LYS A 104 -11.14 2.61 -2.40
CA LYS A 104 -11.45 3.71 -1.48
C LYS A 104 -10.19 4.10 -0.70
N MET A 105 -9.48 3.13 -0.15
CA MET A 105 -8.26 3.35 0.60
C MET A 105 -7.16 4.00 -0.25
N VAL A 106 -7.03 3.66 -1.53
CA VAL A 106 -6.10 4.34 -2.46
C VAL A 106 -6.43 5.84 -2.56
N ARG A 107 -7.71 6.20 -2.70
CA ARG A 107 -8.12 7.61 -2.75
C ARG A 107 -7.80 8.36 -1.46
N ASP A 108 -8.09 7.72 -0.31
CA ASP A 108 -7.81 8.29 1.01
C ASP A 108 -6.30 8.48 1.21
N LEU A 109 -5.49 7.47 0.85
CA LEU A 109 -4.04 7.55 0.89
C LEU A 109 -3.50 8.67 0.01
N LYS A 110 -4.00 8.87 -1.21
CA LYS A 110 -3.57 10.00 -2.06
C LYS A 110 -3.82 11.35 -1.41
N TRP A 111 -4.88 11.47 -0.60
CA TRP A 111 -5.16 12.70 0.16
C TRP A 111 -4.20 12.86 1.35
N GLU A 112 -3.99 11.80 2.13
CA GLU A 112 -3.03 11.79 3.25
C GLU A 112 -1.59 12.04 2.79
N ILE A 113 -1.17 11.43 1.68
CA ILE A 113 0.18 11.65 1.15
C ILE A 113 0.36 13.09 0.69
N ARG A 114 -0.69 13.79 0.24
CA ARG A 114 -0.55 15.23 -0.04
C ARG A 114 -0.16 16.00 1.21
N THR A 115 -0.77 15.73 2.38
CA THR A 115 -0.45 16.47 3.60
C THR A 115 1.01 16.30 4.02
N ILE A 116 1.58 15.10 3.87
CA ILE A 116 3.00 14.80 4.15
C ILE A 116 3.97 15.71 3.38
N PHE A 117 3.57 16.24 2.21
CA PHE A 117 4.42 17.08 1.35
C PHE A 117 4.28 18.59 1.64
N TYR A 118 3.30 18.97 2.47
CA TYR A 118 3.00 20.36 2.83
C TYR A 118 3.14 20.64 4.34
N GLU A 119 3.40 19.60 5.13
CA GLU A 119 3.94 19.69 6.51
C GLU A 119 5.43 20.05 6.50
#